data_AF-B4YYQ7-F1
#
_entry.id   AF-B4YYQ7-F1
#
_cell.length_a   1.000
_cell.length_b   1.000
_cell.length_c   1.000
_cell.angle_alpha   90.00
_cell.angle_beta   90.00
_cell.angle_gamma   90.00
#
_symmetry.space_group_name_H-M   'P 1'
#
loop_
_entity.id
_entity.type
_entity.pdbx_description
1 polymer ?
#
loop_
_entity_poly.entity_id
_entity_poly.type
_entity_poly.pdbx_seq_one_letter_code
_entity_poly.pdbx_strand_id
1 'polypeptide(L)'
;MANYVMVVDLHDCTGCGACMIACKNENNVQEGTFWCSNEKEITGEFPNIEYSYKPTFCNHCDNAPCVEACPVDPKAIFKDSESNLVLMDADRCIGCRNCENECPYGVISYNAEEAHPFWRDEKGQEMVEDVGGNVIPYYNPNRARTWDGIRREEVVEKCTFCDHRLAEGLNPYCVESCPAQALNFGDLDDTSSEVYQLLEEYEATRLKEDQGTEPNVYYIREFSKLEKQ
;
A
#
# COMPACT_ATOMS: atom_id res chain seq x y z
N MET A 1 10.33 -18.91 -3.72
CA MET A 1 10.07 -17.51 -3.37
C MET A 1 8.96 -17.06 -4.29
N ALA A 2 7.84 -16.59 -3.75
CA ALA A 2 6.77 -16.04 -4.57
C ALA A 2 7.21 -14.67 -5.12
N ASN A 3 6.85 -14.37 -6.36
CA ASN A 3 7.14 -13.10 -7.01
C ASN A 3 5.88 -12.24 -7.09
N TYR A 4 5.43 -11.75 -5.94
CA TYR A 4 4.16 -11.04 -5.85
C TYR A 4 4.21 -9.65 -6.51
N VAL A 5 3.25 -9.42 -7.42
CA VAL A 5 3.06 -8.16 -8.12
C VAL A 5 1.62 -7.67 -7.99
N MET A 6 1.44 -6.37 -8.20
CA MET A 6 0.13 -5.75 -8.37
C MET A 6 0.02 -5.17 -9.78
N VAL A 7 -1.04 -5.51 -10.51
CA VAL A 7 -1.39 -4.89 -11.78
C VAL A 7 -2.63 -4.03 -11.58
N VAL A 8 -2.48 -2.72 -11.82
CA VAL A 8 -3.54 -1.72 -11.73
C VAL A 8 -4.04 -1.44 -13.13
N ASP A 9 -5.30 -1.77 -13.36
CA ASP A 9 -5.98 -1.43 -14.58
C ASP A 9 -6.59 -0.03 -14.49
N LEU A 10 -6.00 0.93 -15.20
CA LEU A 10 -6.46 2.31 -15.13
C LEU A 10 -7.78 2.54 -15.87
N HIS A 11 -8.10 1.71 -16.86
CA HIS A 11 -9.36 1.84 -17.61
C HIS A 11 -10.57 1.39 -16.78
N ASP A 12 -10.42 0.35 -15.97
CA ASP A 12 -11.48 -0.09 -15.06
C ASP A 12 -11.56 0.77 -13.79
N CYS A 13 -10.45 1.41 -13.42
CA CYS A 13 -10.40 2.28 -12.25
C CYS A 13 -11.35 3.47 -12.40
N THR A 14 -12.24 3.66 -11.43
CA THR A 14 -13.18 4.80 -11.38
C THR A 14 -12.73 5.94 -10.46
N GLY A 15 -11.60 5.77 -9.76
CA GLY A 15 -11.10 6.76 -8.81
C GLY A 15 -11.93 6.91 -7.54
N CYS A 16 -12.71 5.89 -7.17
CA CYS A 16 -13.64 5.94 -6.03
C CYS A 16 -12.96 5.98 -4.63
N GLY A 17 -11.69 5.59 -4.52
CA GLY A 17 -10.96 5.56 -3.25
C GLY A 17 -11.32 4.42 -2.29
N ALA A 18 -12.14 3.45 -2.70
CA ALA A 18 -12.50 2.29 -1.87
C ALA A 18 -11.27 1.50 -1.38
N CYS A 19 -10.26 1.34 -2.25
CA CYS A 19 -8.98 0.70 -1.90
C CYS A 19 -8.25 1.41 -0.75
N MET A 20 -8.34 2.73 -0.65
CA MET A 20 -7.71 3.52 0.42
C MET A 20 -8.40 3.29 1.76
N ILE A 21 -9.74 3.33 1.76
CA ILE A 21 -10.58 3.09 2.95
C ILE A 21 -10.39 1.65 3.43
N ALA A 22 -10.41 0.68 2.50
CA ALA A 22 -10.14 -0.72 2.76
C ALA A 22 -8.75 -0.90 3.42
N CYS A 23 -7.71 -0.29 2.84
CA CYS A 23 -6.37 -0.38 3.41
C CYS A 23 -6.28 0.19 4.82
N LYS A 24 -6.98 1.30 5.11
CA LYS A 24 -7.04 1.89 6.45
C LYS A 24 -7.70 0.94 7.45
N ASN A 25 -8.87 0.41 7.09
CA ASN A 25 -9.63 -0.47 7.96
C ASN A 25 -8.90 -1.80 8.22
N GLU A 26 -8.37 -2.44 7.17
CA GLU A 26 -7.69 -3.72 7.29
C GLU A 26 -6.39 -3.62 8.10
N ASN A 27 -5.64 -2.53 7.95
CA ASN A 27 -4.32 -2.40 8.58
C ASN A 27 -4.32 -1.46 9.80
N ASN A 28 -5.48 -1.09 10.34
CA ASN A 28 -5.63 -0.18 11.48
C ASN A 28 -4.82 1.13 11.32
N VAL A 29 -4.73 1.65 10.10
CA VAL A 29 -3.91 2.84 9.78
C VAL A 29 -4.57 4.09 10.34
N GLN A 30 -3.82 4.91 11.06
CA GLN A 30 -4.34 6.13 11.68
C GLN A 30 -4.83 7.17 10.67
N GLU A 31 -5.67 8.08 11.15
CA GLU A 31 -6.11 9.25 10.39
C GLU A 31 -4.91 10.08 9.92
N GLY A 32 -5.04 10.71 8.74
CA GLY A 32 -3.94 11.44 8.11
C GLY A 32 -2.85 10.57 7.44
N THR A 33 -2.73 9.29 7.79
CA THR A 33 -1.75 8.36 7.18
C THR A 33 -2.38 7.47 6.10
N PHE A 34 -1.72 7.28 4.96
CA PHE A 34 -2.27 6.55 3.81
C PHE A 34 -1.24 5.60 3.19
N TRP A 35 -1.38 4.29 3.47
CA TRP A 35 -0.55 3.25 2.83
C TRP A 35 -0.97 2.95 1.39
N CYS A 36 -2.27 3.12 1.11
CA CYS A 36 -2.84 3.21 -0.23
C CYS A 36 -3.36 4.63 -0.41
N SER A 37 -2.87 5.30 -1.46
CA SER A 37 -3.13 6.68 -1.81
C SER A 37 -3.42 6.80 -3.31
N ASN A 38 -3.29 8.01 -3.86
CA ASN A 38 -3.45 8.26 -5.29
C ASN A 38 -2.60 9.45 -5.76
N GLU A 39 -2.28 9.42 -7.05
CA GLU A 39 -1.85 10.58 -7.84
C GLU A 39 -3.03 11.02 -8.71
N LYS A 40 -3.25 12.33 -8.76
CA LYS A 40 -4.28 12.97 -9.59
C LYS A 40 -3.62 14.01 -10.45
N GLU A 41 -3.97 14.05 -11.71
CA GLU A 41 -3.49 15.07 -12.63
C GLU A 41 -4.68 15.67 -13.38
N ILE A 42 -4.66 17.00 -13.56
CA ILE A 42 -5.56 17.70 -14.45
C ILE A 42 -4.70 18.39 -15.49
N THR A 43 -4.92 18.07 -16.76
CA THR A 43 -4.22 18.65 -17.90
C THR A 43 -5.20 19.30 -18.87
N GLY A 44 -4.68 20.07 -19.82
CA GLY A 44 -5.49 20.79 -20.81
C GLY A 44 -5.97 22.17 -20.34
N GLU A 45 -6.83 22.77 -21.16
CA GLU A 45 -7.38 24.12 -20.94
C GLU A 45 -8.91 24.09 -21.12
N PHE A 46 -9.64 24.82 -20.27
CA PHE A 46 -11.09 24.88 -20.36
C PHE A 46 -11.58 25.28 -21.77
N PRO A 47 -12.56 24.56 -22.37
CA PRO A 47 -13.37 23.48 -21.79
C PRO A 47 -12.80 22.06 -21.97
N ASN A 48 -11.65 21.90 -22.63
CA ASN A 48 -11.03 20.62 -22.95
C ASN A 48 -9.99 20.24 -21.89
N ILE A 49 -10.49 19.82 -20.72
CA ILE A 49 -9.66 19.31 -19.63
C ILE A 49 -9.65 17.79 -19.62
N GLU A 50 -8.54 17.22 -19.17
CA GLU A 50 -8.38 15.79 -18.94
C GLU A 50 -8.04 15.57 -17.47
N TYR A 51 -8.68 14.59 -16.85
CA TYR A 51 -8.45 14.21 -15.46
C TYR A 51 -7.99 12.76 -15.41
N SER A 52 -6.85 12.53 -14.75
CA SER A 52 -6.35 11.18 -14.49
C SER A 52 -6.35 10.90 -12.98
N TYR A 53 -6.61 9.64 -12.64
CA TYR A 53 -6.49 9.13 -11.28
C TYR A 53 -5.70 7.82 -11.30
N LYS A 54 -4.68 7.74 -10.47
CA LYS A 54 -3.81 6.57 -10.35
C LYS A 54 -3.69 6.17 -8.88
N PRO A 55 -4.22 5.02 -8.45
CA PRO A 55 -3.94 4.48 -7.12
C PRO A 55 -2.43 4.28 -6.91
N THR A 56 -1.92 4.63 -5.73
CA THR A 56 -0.50 4.44 -5.38
C THR A 56 -0.36 3.75 -4.03
N PHE A 57 0.71 2.97 -3.87
CA PHE A 57 1.04 2.21 -2.66
C PHE A 57 2.52 1.84 -2.68
N CYS A 58 3.02 1.14 -1.66
CA CYS A 58 4.38 0.60 -1.69
C CYS A 58 4.58 -0.32 -2.90
N ASN A 59 5.66 -0.12 -3.64
CA ASN A 59 5.94 -0.92 -4.84
C ASN A 59 6.66 -2.24 -4.55
N HIS A 60 6.98 -2.53 -3.29
CA HIS A 60 7.71 -3.75 -2.89
C HIS A 60 8.92 -4.04 -3.81
N CYS A 61 9.72 -3.00 -4.06
CA CYS A 61 10.75 -2.96 -5.10
C CYS A 61 11.76 -4.11 -5.03
N ASP A 62 12.29 -4.51 -6.17
CA ASP A 62 13.37 -5.49 -6.23
C ASP A 62 14.68 -4.93 -5.66
N ASN A 63 15.06 -3.75 -6.14
CA ASN A 63 16.13 -2.93 -5.59
C ASN A 63 15.53 -1.88 -4.65
N ALA A 64 15.32 -2.25 -3.39
CA ALA A 64 14.64 -1.40 -2.41
C ALA A 64 15.61 -0.46 -1.64
N PRO A 65 15.76 0.82 -2.03
CA PRO A 65 16.66 1.75 -1.34
C PRO A 65 16.29 1.95 0.14
N CYS A 66 15.01 1.81 0.48
CA CYS A 66 14.53 1.89 1.86
C CYS A 66 15.09 0.77 2.75
N VAL A 67 15.37 -0.42 2.21
CA VAL A 67 16.02 -1.53 2.93
C VAL A 67 17.50 -1.19 3.15
N GLU A 68 18.21 -0.77 2.10
CA GLU A 68 19.62 -0.39 2.18
C GLU A 68 19.86 0.74 3.18
N ALA A 69 18.98 1.74 3.18
CA ALA A 69 19.04 2.91 4.04
C ALA A 69 18.86 2.62 5.54
N CYS A 70 18.30 1.46 5.91
CA CYS A 70 18.08 1.08 7.30
C CYS A 70 19.42 0.80 8.01
N PRO A 71 19.79 1.58 9.05
CA PRO A 71 21.10 1.47 9.69
C PRO A 71 21.16 0.42 10.81
N VAL A 72 20.01 -0.16 11.18
CA VAL A 72 19.91 -1.15 12.27
C VAL A 72 20.29 -2.53 11.73
N ASP A 73 20.93 -3.36 12.55
CA ASP A 73 21.26 -4.75 12.26
C ASP A 73 20.75 -5.69 13.37
N PRO A 74 19.85 -6.64 13.09
CA PRO A 74 19.15 -6.84 11.82
C PRO A 74 18.29 -5.65 11.39
N LYS A 75 18.12 -5.46 10.08
CA LYS A 75 17.33 -4.34 9.53
C LYS A 75 15.88 -4.36 10.01
N ALA A 76 15.34 -3.18 10.31
CA ALA A 76 13.94 -2.96 10.70
C ALA A 76 12.99 -2.92 9.50
N ILE A 77 13.49 -2.60 8.31
CA ILE A 77 12.78 -2.77 7.04
C ILE A 77 13.64 -3.69 6.18
N PHE A 78 13.06 -4.79 5.72
CA PHE A 78 13.81 -5.90 5.13
C PHE A 78 13.02 -6.55 4.02
N LYS A 79 13.71 -7.31 3.17
CA LYS A 79 13.09 -8.13 2.14
C LYS A 79 12.86 -9.54 2.68
N ASP A 80 11.61 -9.98 2.66
CA ASP A 80 11.22 -11.30 3.11
C ASP A 80 11.69 -12.39 2.14
N SER A 81 12.26 -13.48 2.68
CA SER A 81 12.90 -14.52 1.87
C SER A 81 11.91 -15.46 1.19
N GLU A 82 10.67 -15.53 1.65
CA GLU A 82 9.65 -16.42 1.08
C GLU A 82 8.80 -15.70 0.05
N SER A 83 8.42 -14.46 0.32
CA SER A 83 7.47 -13.67 -0.48
C SER A 83 8.08 -12.58 -1.35
N ASN A 84 9.40 -12.33 -1.23
CA ASN A 84 10.11 -11.18 -1.84
C ASN A 84 9.56 -9.80 -1.41
N LEU A 85 8.61 -9.74 -0.47
CA LEU A 85 8.00 -8.50 -0.03
C LEU A 85 8.96 -7.69 0.84
N VAL A 86 8.99 -6.38 0.65
CA VAL A 86 9.61 -5.47 1.62
C VAL A 86 8.70 -5.34 2.85
N LEU A 87 9.07 -5.93 3.98
CA LEU A 87 8.33 -5.93 5.24
C LEU A 87 9.05 -5.14 6.33
N MET A 88 8.42 -5.02 7.50
CA MET A 88 8.89 -4.19 8.61
C MET A 88 8.82 -4.94 9.93
N ASP A 89 9.74 -4.60 10.83
CA ASP A 89 9.80 -5.02 12.22
C ASP A 89 9.85 -3.74 13.09
N ALA A 90 8.78 -3.50 13.83
CA ALA A 90 8.61 -2.27 14.60
C ALA A 90 9.46 -2.27 15.88
N ASP A 91 9.81 -3.44 16.41
CA ASP A 91 10.67 -3.59 17.58
C ASP A 91 12.12 -3.17 17.27
N ARG A 92 12.55 -3.35 16.02
CA ARG A 92 13.86 -2.93 15.54
C ARG A 92 13.90 -1.48 15.06
N CYS A 93 12.74 -0.87 14.81
CA CYS A 93 12.68 0.47 14.26
C CYS A 93 13.07 1.53 15.30
N ILE A 94 14.14 2.28 15.01
CA ILE A 94 14.66 3.36 15.86
C ILE A 94 14.17 4.76 15.43
N GLY A 95 13.18 4.86 14.54
CA GLY A 95 12.61 6.14 14.14
C GLY A 95 13.53 7.09 13.36
N CYS A 96 14.64 6.61 12.77
CA CYS A 96 15.61 7.47 12.09
C CYS A 96 15.14 8.07 10.76
N ARG A 97 14.04 7.56 10.18
CA ARG A 97 13.41 8.06 8.93
C ARG A 97 14.26 7.99 7.66
N ASN A 98 15.44 7.37 7.69
CA ASN A 98 16.26 7.19 6.48
C ASN A 98 15.49 6.46 5.37
N CYS A 99 14.76 5.40 5.70
CA CYS A 99 13.96 4.65 4.73
C CYS A 99 12.85 5.49 4.08
N GLU A 100 12.23 6.41 4.83
CA GLU A 100 11.24 7.37 4.32
C GLU A 100 11.89 8.33 3.33
N ASN A 101 13.05 8.91 3.69
CA ASN A 101 13.78 9.86 2.85
C ASN A 101 14.30 9.24 1.55
N GLU A 102 14.75 7.97 1.60
CA GLU A 102 15.31 7.25 0.46
C GLU A 102 14.25 6.58 -0.42
N CYS A 103 12.98 6.57 0.00
CA CYS A 103 11.90 6.00 -0.81
C CYS A 103 11.49 7.01 -1.91
N PRO A 104 11.75 6.73 -3.20
CA PRO A 104 11.45 7.70 -4.26
C PRO A 104 9.94 7.92 -4.45
N TYR A 105 9.09 7.10 -3.84
CA TYR A 105 7.64 7.15 -3.97
C TYR A 105 6.93 7.90 -2.85
N GLY A 106 7.60 8.21 -1.73
CA GLY A 106 6.98 8.89 -0.60
C GLY A 106 5.84 8.09 0.07
N VAL A 107 5.92 6.76 0.04
CA VAL A 107 4.87 5.83 0.51
C VAL A 107 5.14 5.23 1.90
N ILE A 108 6.15 5.75 2.59
CA ILE A 108 6.49 5.40 3.97
C ILE A 108 6.09 6.58 4.85
N SER A 109 5.38 6.30 5.94
CA SER A 109 4.89 7.32 6.87
C SER A 109 5.55 7.14 8.23
N TYR A 110 5.89 8.24 8.89
CA TYR A 110 6.44 8.24 10.25
C TYR A 110 5.35 8.57 11.27
N ASN A 111 5.21 7.74 12.30
CA ASN A 111 4.29 7.98 13.40
C ASN A 111 4.92 8.95 14.39
N ALA A 112 4.70 10.25 14.20
CA ALA A 112 5.26 11.31 15.04
C ALA A 112 4.62 11.42 16.43
N GLU A 113 3.41 10.89 16.57
CA GLU A 113 2.62 10.89 17.80
C GLU A 113 2.02 9.50 18.00
N GLU A 114 1.54 9.21 19.21
CA GLU A 114 0.85 7.97 19.50
C GLU A 114 -0.38 7.80 18.60
N ALA A 115 -0.45 6.64 17.92
CA ALA A 115 -1.48 6.41 16.91
C ALA A 115 -2.90 6.48 17.47
N HIS A 116 -3.82 7.05 16.68
CA HIS A 116 -5.25 7.19 16.98
C HIS A 116 -5.56 8.12 18.18
N PRO A 117 -5.03 9.36 18.22
CA PRO A 117 -5.18 10.24 19.38
C PRO A 117 -6.65 10.56 19.72
N PHE A 118 -7.52 10.70 18.71
CA PHE A 118 -8.95 10.90 18.91
C PHE A 118 -9.60 9.77 19.73
N TRP A 119 -9.25 8.51 19.46
CA TRP A 119 -9.84 7.36 20.16
C TRP A 119 -9.23 7.12 21.55
N ARG A 120 -8.18 7.87 21.89
CA ARG A 120 -7.51 7.83 23.19
C ARG A 120 -8.00 8.93 24.13
N ASP A 121 -8.82 9.86 23.65
CA ASP A 121 -9.49 10.84 24.50
C ASP A 121 -10.68 10.23 25.27
N GLU A 122 -11.22 10.95 26.26
CA GLU A 122 -12.31 10.47 27.12
C GLU A 122 -13.53 9.99 26.33
N LYS A 123 -13.91 10.70 25.25
CA LYS A 123 -15.08 10.36 24.44
C LYS A 123 -14.81 9.20 23.49
N GLY A 124 -13.60 9.14 22.96
CA GLY A 124 -13.13 8.05 22.13
C GLY A 124 -13.09 6.73 22.90
N GLN A 125 -12.57 6.77 24.13
CA GLN A 125 -12.49 5.61 25.01
C GLN A 125 -13.86 5.05 25.38
N GLU A 126 -14.84 5.92 25.70
CA GLU A 126 -16.22 5.50 25.97
C GLU A 126 -16.80 4.69 24.79
N MET A 127 -16.64 5.19 23.55
CA MET A 127 -17.11 4.49 22.35
C MET A 127 -16.39 3.16 22.12
N VAL A 128 -15.07 3.12 22.35
CA VAL A 128 -14.27 1.89 22.18
C VAL A 128 -14.71 0.82 23.17
N GLU A 129 -14.98 1.20 24.43
CA GLU A 129 -15.50 0.29 25.46
C GLU A 129 -16.89 -0.23 25.09
N ASP A 130 -17.80 0.64 24.65
CA ASP A 130 -19.18 0.29 24.29
C ASP A 130 -19.29 -0.77 23.18
N VAL A 131 -18.36 -0.75 22.22
CA VAL A 131 -18.36 -1.71 21.10
C VAL A 131 -17.38 -2.87 21.30
N GLY A 132 -16.66 -2.92 22.43
CA GLY A 132 -15.64 -3.93 22.68
C GLY A 132 -14.43 -3.85 21.73
N GLY A 133 -14.07 -2.64 21.30
CA GLY A 133 -12.93 -2.37 20.43
C GLY A 133 -11.58 -2.49 21.15
N ASN A 134 -10.49 -2.24 20.42
CA ASN A 134 -9.12 -2.19 20.97
C ASN A 134 -8.40 -0.95 20.43
N VAL A 135 -8.24 0.06 21.28
CA VAL A 135 -7.81 1.44 20.98
C VAL A 135 -8.72 2.17 19.98
N ILE A 136 -9.27 1.48 18.98
CA ILE A 136 -10.23 1.96 18.00
C ILE A 136 -11.45 1.02 17.93
N PRO A 137 -12.64 1.52 17.61
CA PRO A 137 -13.88 0.72 17.61
C PRO A 137 -13.93 -0.32 16.49
N TYR A 138 -13.16 -0.14 15.42
CA TYR A 138 -13.12 -1.01 14.24
C TYR A 138 -11.79 -1.78 14.12
N TYR A 139 -11.18 -2.12 15.26
CA TYR A 139 -9.88 -2.78 15.30
C TYR A 139 -9.90 -4.14 14.57
N ASN A 140 -8.99 -4.31 13.61
CA ASN A 140 -8.74 -5.60 12.97
C ASN A 140 -7.63 -6.35 13.74
N PRO A 141 -7.95 -7.44 14.47
CA PRO A 141 -6.95 -8.25 15.15
C PRO A 141 -6.06 -9.05 14.19
N ASN A 142 -6.49 -9.29 12.95
CA ASN A 142 -5.73 -10.10 12.01
C ASN A 142 -4.43 -9.41 11.57
N ARG A 143 -4.39 -8.08 11.57
CA ARG A 143 -3.15 -7.31 11.33
C ARG A 143 -2.05 -7.67 12.32
N ALA A 144 -2.43 -8.00 13.57
CA ALA A 144 -1.51 -8.33 14.65
C ALA A 144 -0.82 -9.71 14.50
N ARG A 145 -1.18 -10.51 13.49
CA ARG A 145 -0.64 -11.86 13.30
C ARG A 145 0.80 -11.88 12.79
N THR A 146 1.18 -10.88 12.00
CA THR A 146 2.49 -10.82 11.34
C THR A 146 3.25 -9.53 11.65
N TRP A 147 2.58 -8.50 12.17
CA TRP A 147 3.19 -7.23 12.56
C TRP A 147 2.32 -6.51 13.61
N ASP A 148 2.71 -5.31 14.04
CA ASP A 148 1.96 -4.55 15.04
C ASP A 148 0.54 -4.22 14.58
N GLY A 149 -0.45 -4.64 15.37
CA GLY A 149 -1.86 -4.33 15.14
C GLY A 149 -2.10 -2.82 15.08
N ILE A 150 -1.56 -2.07 16.03
CA ILE A 150 -1.46 -0.60 16.03
C ILE A 150 -0.01 -0.26 16.30
N ARG A 151 0.61 0.52 15.42
CA ARG A 151 2.01 0.88 15.53
C ARG A 151 2.18 1.95 16.61
N ARG A 152 3.25 1.83 17.40
CA ARG A 152 3.65 2.85 18.38
C ARG A 152 4.14 4.13 17.71
N GLU A 153 4.34 5.17 18.50
CA GLU A 153 5.07 6.36 18.06
C GLU A 153 6.55 6.05 17.77
N GLU A 154 7.18 6.94 17.01
CA GLU A 154 8.59 6.89 16.62
C GLU A 154 8.97 5.66 15.78
N VAL A 155 8.02 5.07 15.07
CA VAL A 155 8.27 4.07 14.03
C VAL A 155 7.72 4.52 12.69
N VAL A 156 8.30 3.97 11.63
CA VAL A 156 7.79 4.11 10.28
C VAL A 156 6.83 2.98 9.93
N GLU A 157 5.90 3.25 9.03
CA GLU A 157 4.95 2.28 8.50
C GLU A 157 4.64 2.50 7.01
N LYS A 158 4.27 1.44 6.31
CA LYS A 158 3.91 1.46 4.89
C LYS A 158 3.04 0.25 4.53
N CYS A 159 2.51 0.25 3.31
CA CYS A 159 1.85 -0.92 2.74
C CYS A 159 2.76 -2.17 2.82
N THR A 160 2.17 -3.29 3.20
CA THR A 160 2.82 -4.60 3.31
C THR A 160 2.25 -5.63 2.34
N PHE A 161 1.48 -5.19 1.34
CA PHE A 161 0.61 -6.04 0.52
C PHE A 161 -0.31 -6.97 1.33
N CYS A 162 -0.68 -6.53 2.54
CA CYS A 162 -1.49 -7.33 3.47
C CYS A 162 -0.90 -8.73 3.67
N ASP A 163 0.40 -8.84 3.89
CA ASP A 163 1.13 -10.06 4.24
C ASP A 163 0.37 -10.98 5.22
N HIS A 164 -0.36 -10.42 6.20
CA HIS A 164 -1.19 -11.18 7.14
C HIS A 164 -2.38 -11.90 6.50
N ARG A 165 -2.91 -11.39 5.39
CA ARG A 165 -3.94 -12.02 4.56
C ARG A 165 -3.34 -13.05 3.61
N LEU A 166 -2.19 -12.73 3.01
CA LEU A 166 -1.45 -13.64 2.13
C LEU A 166 -1.06 -14.93 2.87
N ALA A 167 -0.68 -14.81 4.15
CA ALA A 167 -0.42 -15.96 5.02
C ALA A 167 -1.62 -16.91 5.21
N GLU A 168 -2.84 -16.46 4.89
CA GLU A 168 -4.07 -17.26 4.89
C GLU A 168 -4.58 -17.61 3.49
N GLY A 169 -3.80 -17.32 2.44
CA GLY A 169 -4.22 -17.55 1.05
C GLY A 169 -5.32 -16.59 0.58
N LEU A 170 -5.46 -15.43 1.23
CA LEU A 170 -6.43 -14.39 0.87
C LEU A 170 -5.75 -13.24 0.13
N ASN A 171 -6.44 -12.61 -0.81
CA ASN A 171 -5.95 -11.43 -1.50
C ASN A 171 -5.79 -10.22 -0.56
N PRO A 172 -4.95 -9.23 -0.93
CA PRO A 172 -4.92 -7.93 -0.27
C PRO A 172 -6.31 -7.28 -0.24
N TYR A 173 -6.66 -6.63 0.87
CA TYR A 173 -8.05 -6.16 1.02
C TYR A 173 -8.43 -5.02 0.05
N CYS A 174 -7.45 -4.27 -0.45
CA CYS A 174 -7.68 -3.28 -1.52
C CYS A 174 -8.11 -3.92 -2.84
N VAL A 175 -7.65 -5.14 -3.16
CA VAL A 175 -8.06 -5.93 -4.33
C VAL A 175 -9.53 -6.35 -4.16
N GLU A 176 -9.85 -7.00 -3.05
CA GLU A 176 -11.21 -7.48 -2.74
C GLU A 176 -12.24 -6.36 -2.64
N SER A 177 -11.83 -5.18 -2.19
CA SER A 177 -12.73 -4.03 -2.00
C SER A 177 -12.92 -3.19 -3.27
N CYS A 178 -12.19 -3.47 -4.36
CA CYS A 178 -12.31 -2.69 -5.58
C CYS A 178 -13.61 -3.07 -6.33
N PRO A 179 -14.63 -2.20 -6.40
CA PRO A 179 -15.91 -2.56 -7.02
C PRO A 179 -15.81 -2.78 -8.54
N ALA A 180 -14.76 -2.23 -9.17
CA ALA A 180 -14.50 -2.36 -10.59
C ALA A 180 -13.44 -3.44 -10.91
N GLN A 181 -12.92 -4.15 -9.90
CA GLN A 181 -11.89 -5.18 -10.06
C GLN A 181 -10.62 -4.66 -10.78
N ALA A 182 -10.31 -3.37 -10.60
CA ALA A 182 -9.20 -2.70 -11.25
C ALA A 182 -7.82 -2.98 -10.62
N LEU A 183 -7.79 -3.63 -9.45
CA LEU A 183 -6.56 -3.99 -8.75
C LEU A 183 -6.43 -5.51 -8.78
N ASN A 184 -5.39 -6.00 -9.44
CA ASN A 184 -5.13 -7.43 -9.60
C ASN A 184 -3.82 -7.78 -8.89
N PHE A 185 -3.82 -8.85 -8.12
CA PHE A 185 -2.66 -9.26 -7.32
C PHE A 185 -2.39 -10.74 -7.52
N GLY A 186 -1.11 -11.10 -7.63
CA GLY A 186 -0.73 -12.49 -7.86
C GLY A 186 0.77 -12.69 -7.95
N ASP A 187 1.17 -13.94 -8.13
CA ASP A 187 2.56 -14.34 -8.36
C ASP A 187 2.87 -14.28 -9.85
N LEU A 188 3.85 -13.45 -10.23
CA LEU A 188 4.25 -13.25 -11.62
C LEU A 188 4.91 -14.50 -12.22
N ASP A 189 5.46 -15.38 -11.38
CA ASP A 189 6.08 -16.62 -11.85
C ASP A 189 5.03 -17.70 -12.18
N ASP A 190 3.77 -17.53 -11.75
CA ASP A 190 2.63 -18.36 -12.14
C ASP A 190 2.01 -17.85 -13.44
N THR A 191 2.29 -18.53 -14.55
CA THR A 191 1.78 -18.17 -15.88
C THR A 191 0.26 -18.36 -16.04
N SER A 192 -0.38 -19.04 -15.08
CA SER A 192 -1.84 -19.15 -15.02
C SER A 192 -2.50 -18.03 -14.24
N SER A 193 -1.72 -17.19 -13.54
CA SER A 193 -2.24 -16.07 -12.75
C SER A 193 -2.83 -14.97 -13.64
N GLU A 194 -3.81 -14.26 -13.10
CA GLU A 194 -4.45 -13.12 -13.77
C GLU A 194 -3.44 -11.99 -14.04
N VAL A 195 -2.53 -11.72 -13.09
CA VAL A 195 -1.49 -10.70 -13.28
C VAL A 195 -0.54 -11.04 -14.43
N TYR A 196 -0.16 -12.31 -14.61
CA TYR A 196 0.66 -12.73 -15.75
C TYR A 196 -0.09 -12.53 -17.08
N GLN A 197 -1.35 -12.97 -17.15
CA GLN A 197 -2.16 -12.83 -18.35
C GLN A 197 -2.38 -11.37 -18.75
N LEU A 198 -2.64 -10.49 -17.78
CA LEU A 198 -2.80 -9.05 -18.02
C LEU A 198 -1.52 -8.40 -18.55
N LEU A 199 -0.35 -8.81 -18.06
CA LEU A 199 0.95 -8.29 -18.51
C LEU A 199 1.39 -8.85 -19.87
N GLU A 200 0.87 -10.01 -20.28
CA GLU A 200 1.02 -10.53 -21.66
C GLU A 200 0.08 -9.81 -22.65
N GLU A 201 -1.12 -9.43 -22.20
CA GLU A 201 -2.14 -8.81 -23.06
C GLU A 201 -1.91 -7.31 -23.26
N TYR A 202 -1.47 -6.60 -22.22
CA TYR A 202 -1.37 -5.15 -22.20
C TYR A 202 0.05 -4.66 -21.96
N GLU A 203 0.44 -3.60 -22.66
CA GLU A 203 1.66 -2.87 -22.33
C GLU A 203 1.51 -2.22 -20.94
N ALA A 204 2.49 -2.49 -20.08
CA ALA A 204 2.51 -1.99 -18.72
C ALA A 204 3.58 -0.92 -18.53
N THR A 205 3.25 0.07 -17.70
CA THR A 205 4.21 1.06 -17.21
C THR A 205 4.41 0.90 -15.71
N ARG A 206 5.54 1.38 -15.19
CA ARG A 206 5.77 1.43 -13.75
C ARG A 206 6.18 2.82 -13.31
N LEU A 207 5.99 3.12 -12.03
CA LEU A 207 6.32 4.44 -11.50
C LEU A 207 7.83 4.61 -11.33
N LYS A 208 8.35 5.75 -11.82
CA LYS A 208 9.73 6.22 -11.59
C LYS A 208 10.79 5.16 -11.94
N GLU A 209 10.66 4.50 -13.09
CA GLU A 209 11.60 3.47 -13.53
C GLU A 209 13.04 4.01 -13.68
N ASP A 210 13.20 5.30 -13.93
CA ASP A 210 14.48 6.01 -13.97
C ASP A 210 15.25 5.96 -12.64
N GLN A 211 14.59 5.64 -11.53
CA GLN A 211 15.21 5.50 -10.21
C GLN A 211 15.87 4.12 -10.00
N GLY A 212 15.73 3.18 -10.94
CA GLY A 212 16.40 1.87 -10.90
C GLY A 212 15.96 0.95 -9.75
N THR A 213 14.82 1.24 -9.13
CA THR A 213 14.29 0.46 -8.00
C THR A 213 13.66 -0.87 -8.42
N GLU A 214 13.32 -1.04 -9.69
CA GLU A 214 12.58 -2.21 -10.20
C GLU A 214 11.28 -2.44 -9.40
N PRO A 215 10.30 -1.52 -9.51
CA PRO A 215 9.03 -1.62 -8.78
C PRO A 215 8.17 -2.80 -9.25
N ASN A 216 7.41 -3.39 -8.33
CA ASN A 216 6.54 -4.56 -8.56
C ASN A 216 5.05 -4.17 -8.66
N VAL A 217 4.78 -2.94 -9.07
CA VAL A 217 3.43 -2.42 -9.35
C VAL A 217 3.41 -1.90 -10.76
N TYR A 218 2.50 -2.48 -11.54
CA TYR A 218 2.34 -2.26 -12.96
C TYR A 218 1.03 -1.54 -13.20
N TYR A 219 1.04 -0.60 -14.14
CA TYR A 219 -0.14 0.14 -14.57
C TYR A 219 -0.38 -0.16 -16.04
N ILE A 220 -1.57 -0.68 -16.34
CA ILE A 220 -2.00 -1.00 -17.71
C ILE A 220 -3.18 -0.11 -18.12
N ARG A 221 -3.31 0.09 -19.43
CA ARG A 221 -4.36 0.92 -20.05
C ARG A 221 -4.35 2.35 -19.49
N GLU A 222 -5.38 3.14 -19.77
CA GLU A 222 -5.45 4.57 -19.41
C GLU A 222 -6.77 4.89 -18.71
N PHE A 223 -6.71 5.81 -17.74
CA PHE A 223 -7.88 6.27 -16.98
C PHE A 223 -8.85 7.10 -17.84
N SER A 224 -8.31 8.06 -18.58
CA SER A 224 -9.05 8.95 -19.45
C SER A 224 -8.73 8.63 -20.90
N LYS A 225 -9.52 7.75 -21.52
CA LYS A 225 -9.47 7.57 -22.97
C LYS A 225 -10.41 8.59 -23.63
N LEU A 226 -9.95 9.83 -23.84
CA LEU A 226 -10.53 10.62 -24.92
C LEU A 226 -9.80 10.18 -26.18
N GLU A 227 -10.41 9.28 -26.95
CA GLU A 227 -10.01 9.13 -28.35
C GLU A 227 -10.05 10.54 -28.95
N LYS A 228 -8.88 11.03 -29.38
CA LYS A 228 -8.78 12.28 -30.14
C LYS A 228 -9.63 12.09 -31.39
N GLN A 229 -10.88 12.56 -31.36
CA GLN A 229 -11.71 12.70 -32.57
C GLN A 229 -11.06 13.66 -33.55
#